data_AF-A0A2V8YKN0-F1
#
_entry.id   AF-A0A2V8YKN0-F1
#
_cell.length_a   1.000
_cell.length_b   1.000
_cell.length_c   1.000
_cell.angle_alpha   90.00
_cell.angle_beta   90.00
_cell.angle_gamma   90.00
#
_symmetry.space_group_name_H-M   'P 1'
#
loop_
_entity.id
_entity.type
_entity.pdbx_description
1 polymer ?
#
loop_
_entity_poly.entity_id
_entity_poly.type
_entity_poly.pdbx_seq_one_letter_code
_entity_poly.pdbx_strand_id
1 'polypeptide(L)'
;MGLALVPVGLVGVTLVLIAVQGIICVLMAAPFALALAALGGALGYAIQARHWRPKQTPAMFSILILLVPAWFGAERAAALRPPVYEVRTAIEVNAPTKKVWNEAVAFADIPPPKELLFRSGVAYPIRSEITGHGVGAVGAVRQCIFSTGPFVEPIEVWDEPHLLKFGVTASPAPLNELTPYGHIDAPHLHGYFVSEEGQFLLTALPGGRTRLEGATWYHNAMWPATYWHWWSDYIIRKIHSRVLEHIRAQAESR
;
A
#
# COMPACT_ATOMS: atom_id res chain seq x y z
N MET A 1 15.74 -23.89 19.02
CA MET A 1 15.26 -22.98 17.95
C MET A 1 13.91 -23.41 17.39
N GLY A 2 13.73 -24.65 16.92
CA GLY A 2 12.43 -25.11 16.37
C GLY A 2 11.22 -24.95 17.30
N LEU A 3 11.38 -25.22 18.59
CA LEU A 3 10.30 -25.05 19.59
C LEU A 3 9.76 -23.60 19.70
N ALA A 4 10.58 -22.58 19.42
CA ALA A 4 10.16 -21.18 19.51
C ALA A 4 9.32 -20.73 18.29
N LEU A 5 9.45 -21.43 17.17
CA LEU A 5 8.76 -21.08 15.92
C LEU A 5 7.36 -21.72 15.83
N VAL A 6 7.16 -22.89 16.46
CA VAL A 6 5.89 -23.63 16.44
C VAL A 6 4.71 -22.77 16.94
N PRO A 7 4.79 -22.06 18.09
CA PRO A 7 3.68 -21.23 18.56
C PRO A 7 3.33 -20.10 17.58
N VAL A 8 4.31 -19.48 16.94
CA VAL A 8 4.07 -18.40 15.97
C VAL A 8 3.40 -18.93 14.70
N GLY A 9 3.84 -20.09 14.22
CA GLY A 9 3.16 -20.78 13.11
C GLY A 9 1.72 -21.13 13.46
N LEU A 10 1.47 -21.67 14.67
CA LEU A 10 0.13 -21.98 15.16
C LEU A 10 -0.74 -20.71 15.23
N VAL A 11 -0.24 -19.61 15.79
CA VAL A 11 -0.99 -18.34 15.85
C VAL A 11 -1.34 -17.85 14.44
N GLY A 12 -0.38 -17.87 13.49
CA GLY A 12 -0.65 -17.50 12.10
C GLY A 12 -1.75 -18.34 11.46
N VAL A 13 -1.70 -19.67 11.64
CA VAL A 13 -2.74 -20.59 11.16
C VAL A 13 -4.08 -20.30 11.85
N THR A 14 -4.09 -20.11 13.16
CA THR A 14 -5.30 -19.79 13.91
C THR A 14 -5.93 -18.50 13.40
N LEU A 15 -5.17 -17.42 13.21
CA LEU A 15 -5.68 -16.14 12.70
C LEU A 15 -6.40 -16.29 11.36
N VAL A 16 -5.88 -17.14 10.47
CA VAL A 16 -6.56 -17.48 9.20
C VAL A 16 -7.82 -18.30 9.47
N LEU A 17 -7.75 -19.35 10.29
CA LEU A 17 -8.88 -20.26 10.58
C LEU A 17 -10.04 -19.61 11.33
N ILE A 18 -9.79 -18.54 12.10
CA ILE A 18 -10.84 -17.76 12.77
C ILE A 18 -11.26 -16.52 11.98
N ALA A 19 -10.84 -16.42 10.72
CA ALA A 19 -11.21 -15.36 9.79
C ALA A 19 -10.84 -13.94 10.26
N VAL A 20 -9.70 -13.78 10.95
CA VAL A 20 -9.21 -12.47 11.42
C VAL A 20 -8.23 -11.83 10.44
N GLN A 21 -7.45 -12.65 9.72
CA GLN A 21 -6.47 -12.20 8.73
C GLN A 21 -6.58 -13.04 7.45
N GLY A 22 -6.23 -12.46 6.29
CA GLY A 22 -6.05 -13.23 5.07
C GLY A 22 -4.67 -13.88 4.97
N ILE A 23 -4.57 -14.85 4.06
CA ILE A 23 -3.36 -15.68 3.89
C ILE A 23 -2.15 -14.83 3.51
N ILE A 24 -2.34 -13.84 2.62
CA ILE A 24 -1.24 -13.06 2.07
C ILE A 24 -0.64 -12.13 3.13
N CYS A 25 -1.47 -11.45 3.91
CA CYS A 25 -1.00 -10.57 4.98
C CYS A 25 -0.23 -11.36 6.04
N VAL A 26 -0.69 -12.58 6.39
CA VAL A 26 0.06 -13.48 7.27
C VAL A 26 1.40 -13.89 6.67
N LEU A 27 1.44 -14.24 5.38
CA LEU A 27 2.69 -14.57 4.69
C LEU A 27 3.65 -13.38 4.62
N MET A 28 3.14 -12.18 4.38
CA MET A 28 3.94 -10.94 4.37
C MET A 28 4.50 -10.61 5.76
N ALA A 29 3.77 -10.91 6.84
CA ALA A 29 4.21 -10.69 8.21
C ALA A 29 5.14 -11.81 8.74
N ALA A 30 5.07 -13.01 8.17
CA ALA A 30 5.79 -14.19 8.65
C ALA A 30 7.32 -14.02 8.78
N PRO A 31 8.05 -13.36 7.84
CA PRO A 31 9.50 -13.17 7.99
C PRO A 31 9.87 -12.46 9.30
N PHE A 32 9.11 -11.44 9.70
CA PHE A 32 9.34 -10.70 10.94
C PHE A 32 8.94 -11.49 12.16
N ALA A 33 7.76 -12.11 12.11
CA ALA A 33 7.26 -12.92 13.21
C ALA A 33 8.22 -14.07 13.54
N LEU A 34 8.73 -14.77 12.51
CA LEU A 34 9.68 -15.87 12.68
C LEU A 34 11.07 -15.38 13.13
N ALA A 35 11.56 -14.26 12.58
CA ALA A 35 12.85 -13.69 12.99
C ALA A 35 12.83 -13.24 14.46
N LEU A 36 11.79 -12.52 14.88
CA LEU A 36 11.61 -12.08 16.26
C LEU A 36 11.42 -13.27 17.21
N ALA A 37 10.67 -14.29 16.80
CA ALA A 37 10.52 -15.52 17.58
C ALA A 37 11.83 -16.30 17.74
N ALA A 38 12.65 -16.37 16.70
CA ALA A 38 13.97 -16.99 16.77
C ALA A 38 14.90 -16.23 17.73
N LEU A 39 14.93 -14.90 17.64
CA LEU A 39 15.71 -14.03 18.53
C LEU A 39 15.23 -14.14 19.99
N GLY A 40 13.93 -14.02 20.22
CA GLY A 40 13.32 -14.16 21.56
C GLY A 40 13.56 -15.55 22.15
N GLY A 41 13.45 -16.61 21.34
CA GLY A 41 13.74 -17.98 21.75
C GLY A 41 15.22 -18.20 22.08
N ALA A 42 16.14 -17.62 21.30
CA ALA A 42 17.58 -17.68 21.57
C ALA A 42 17.95 -16.94 22.87
N LEU A 43 17.38 -15.75 23.09
CA LEU A 43 17.55 -14.98 24.32
C LEU A 43 17.00 -15.75 25.53
N GLY A 44 15.78 -16.28 25.43
CA GLY A 44 15.17 -17.08 26.48
C GLY A 44 16.01 -18.31 26.84
N TYR A 45 16.53 -19.02 25.82
CA TYR A 45 17.43 -20.16 26.02
C TYR A 45 18.75 -19.74 26.69
N ALA A 46 19.38 -18.64 26.26
CA ALA A 46 20.61 -18.15 26.86
C ALA A 46 20.44 -17.74 28.34
N ILE A 47 19.30 -17.13 28.67
CA ILE A 47 18.93 -16.77 30.05
C ILE A 47 18.72 -18.03 30.90
N GLN A 48 18.01 -19.04 30.38
CA GLN A 48 17.77 -20.30 31.08
C GLN A 48 19.05 -21.14 31.26
N ALA A 49 19.91 -21.18 30.24
CA ALA A 49 21.13 -21.98 30.22
C ALA A 49 22.20 -21.44 31.18
N ARG A 50 22.17 -20.14 31.50
CA ARG A 50 22.91 -19.61 32.65
C ARG A 50 22.21 -20.05 33.92
N HIS A 51 22.86 -20.90 34.70
CA HIS A 51 22.42 -21.46 35.98
C HIS A 51 22.31 -20.41 37.10
N TRP A 52 21.73 -19.24 36.82
CA TRP A 52 21.45 -18.22 37.80
C TRP A 52 20.16 -18.62 38.50
N ARG A 53 20.25 -19.04 39.77
CA ARG A 53 19.13 -18.99 40.71
C ARG A 53 19.14 -17.62 41.42
N PRO A 54 18.63 -16.51 40.85
CA PRO A 54 18.36 -15.33 41.64
C PRO A 54 16.98 -15.49 42.28
N LYS A 55 16.85 -15.16 43.57
CA LYS A 55 15.57 -15.10 44.28
C LYS A 55 14.57 -14.06 43.71
N GLN A 56 14.91 -13.40 42.59
CA GLN A 56 14.20 -12.26 42.01
C GLN A 56 13.67 -12.50 40.58
N THR A 57 13.76 -13.73 40.04
CA THR A 57 13.23 -14.08 38.71
C THR A 57 11.77 -13.62 38.48
N PRO A 58 10.84 -13.76 39.45
CA PRO A 58 9.46 -13.28 39.28
C PRO A 58 9.38 -11.76 39.10
N ALA A 59 10.15 -10.99 39.87
CA ALA A 59 10.16 -9.52 39.79
C ALA A 59 10.69 -9.02 38.44
N MET A 60 11.71 -9.69 37.89
CA MET A 60 12.25 -9.36 36.57
C MET A 60 11.24 -9.62 35.44
N PHE A 61 10.53 -10.75 35.49
CA PHE A 61 9.44 -11.04 34.54
C PHE A 61 8.27 -10.05 34.68
N SER A 62 7.91 -9.66 35.90
CA SER A 62 6.88 -8.63 36.12
C SER A 62 7.28 -7.28 35.52
N ILE A 63 8.54 -6.86 35.65
CA ILE A 63 9.04 -5.62 35.02
C ILE A 63 8.97 -5.71 33.50
N LEU A 64 9.37 -6.84 32.90
CA LEU A 64 9.27 -7.04 31.44
C LEU A 64 7.83 -7.01 30.95
N ILE A 65 6.90 -7.62 31.69
CA ILE A 65 5.47 -7.60 31.35
C ILE A 65 4.91 -6.17 31.45
N LEU A 66 5.33 -5.38 32.45
CA LEU A 66 4.88 -3.99 32.62
C LEU A 66 5.51 -3.02 31.61
N LEU A 67 6.70 -3.32 31.09
CA LEU A 67 7.34 -2.52 30.05
C LEU A 67 6.57 -2.54 28.73
N VAL A 68 5.87 -3.63 28.40
CA VAL A 68 5.08 -3.75 27.17
C VAL A 68 3.95 -2.70 27.09
N PRO A 69 2.98 -2.63 28.03
CA PRO A 69 1.93 -1.62 27.98
C PRO A 69 2.49 -0.20 28.19
N ALA A 70 3.58 -0.03 28.96
CA ALA A 70 4.24 1.27 29.09
C ALA A 70 4.80 1.76 27.75
N TRP A 71 5.38 0.86 26.96
CA TRP A 71 5.91 1.18 25.63
C TRP A 71 4.79 1.52 24.64
N PHE A 72 3.73 0.72 24.58
CA PHE A 72 2.54 1.04 23.78
C PHE A 72 1.91 2.39 24.17
N GLY A 73 1.87 2.70 25.47
CA GLY A 73 1.41 4.00 25.98
C GLY A 73 2.30 5.15 25.54
N ALA A 74 3.62 4.97 25.60
CA ALA A 74 4.61 5.96 25.17
C ALA A 74 4.54 6.22 23.66
N GLU A 75 4.44 5.18 22.84
CA GLU A 75 4.27 5.31 21.38
C GLU A 75 2.99 6.06 21.03
N ARG A 76 1.88 5.72 21.69
CA ARG A 76 0.59 6.42 21.50
C ARG A 76 0.68 7.88 21.92
N ALA A 77 1.35 8.18 23.04
CA ALA A 77 1.53 9.54 23.53
C ALA A 77 2.45 10.38 22.62
N ALA A 78 3.46 9.74 22.01
CA ALA A 78 4.35 10.39 21.07
C ALA A 78 3.65 10.77 19.74
N ALA A 79 2.50 10.14 19.44
CA ALA A 79 1.67 10.43 18.26
C ALA A 79 2.49 10.52 16.96
N LEU A 80 3.48 9.64 16.81
CA LEU A 80 4.40 9.64 15.68
C LEU A 80 3.60 9.49 14.39
N ARG A 81 3.66 10.49 13.51
CA ARG A 81 3.07 10.39 12.19
C ARG A 81 3.99 9.58 11.29
N PRO A 82 3.46 8.61 10.54
CA PRO A 82 4.26 7.95 9.51
C PRO A 82 4.76 8.99 8.51
N PRO A 83 6.01 8.87 8.03
CA PRO A 83 6.52 9.76 7.00
C PRO A 83 5.71 9.60 5.70
N VAL A 84 5.58 10.70 4.97
CA VAL A 84 5.02 10.69 3.62
C VAL A 84 6.09 10.24 2.64
N TYR A 85 5.75 9.28 1.80
CA TYR A 85 6.59 8.73 0.75
C TYR A 85 6.04 9.13 -0.62
N GLU A 86 6.94 9.25 -1.58
CA GLU A 86 6.63 9.58 -2.97
C GLU A 86 7.14 8.47 -3.90
N VAL A 87 6.26 8.02 -4.80
CA VAL A 87 6.62 7.06 -5.85
C VAL A 87 6.38 7.69 -7.20
N ARG A 88 7.41 7.69 -8.06
CA ARG A 88 7.31 8.15 -9.44
C ARG A 88 7.54 7.01 -10.42
N THR A 89 6.81 7.03 -11.53
CA THR A 89 7.02 6.10 -12.65
C THR A 89 6.78 6.86 -13.94
N ALA A 90 7.69 6.74 -14.89
CA ALA A 90 7.61 7.44 -16.16
C ALA A 90 7.77 6.49 -17.34
N ILE A 91 7.08 6.81 -18.43
CA ILE A 91 7.17 6.12 -19.70
C ILE A 91 7.25 7.13 -20.85
N GLU A 92 7.83 6.71 -21.98
CA GLU A 92 7.76 7.48 -23.23
C GLU A 92 6.60 6.97 -24.10
N VAL A 93 5.80 7.88 -24.64
CA VAL A 93 4.65 7.58 -25.49
C VAL A 93 4.88 8.22 -26.85
N ASN A 94 4.70 7.45 -27.93
CA ASN A 94 4.86 7.90 -29.31
C ASN A 94 3.61 8.63 -29.82
N ALA A 95 3.14 9.61 -29.04
CA ALA A 95 1.99 10.44 -29.38
C ALA A 95 2.16 11.89 -28.86
N PRO A 96 1.54 12.88 -29.53
CA PRO A 96 1.55 14.26 -29.07
C PRO A 96 0.91 14.43 -27.69
N THR A 97 1.37 15.41 -26.92
CA THR A 97 0.98 15.65 -25.52
C THR A 97 -0.53 15.76 -25.35
N LYS A 98 -1.22 16.39 -26.30
CA LYS A 98 -2.69 16.53 -26.28
C LYS A 98 -3.43 15.18 -26.39
N LYS A 99 -2.93 14.22 -27.17
CA LYS A 99 -3.52 12.87 -27.25
C LYS A 99 -3.34 12.14 -25.93
N VAL A 100 -2.13 12.20 -25.36
CA VAL A 100 -1.82 11.57 -24.08
C VAL A 100 -2.63 12.19 -22.93
N TRP A 101 -2.81 13.51 -22.95
CA TRP A 101 -3.62 14.25 -21.98
C TRP A 101 -5.05 13.72 -21.90
N ASN A 102 -5.71 13.57 -23.05
CA ASN A 102 -7.10 13.12 -23.11
C ASN A 102 -7.28 11.74 -22.46
N GLU A 103 -6.32 10.83 -22.64
CA GLU A 103 -6.34 9.50 -22.02
C GLU A 103 -5.92 9.52 -20.55
N ALA A 104 -5.09 10.48 -20.11
CA ALA A 104 -4.67 10.60 -18.71
C ALA A 104 -5.78 11.18 -17.81
N VAL A 105 -6.56 12.13 -18.34
CA VAL A 105 -7.70 12.77 -17.67
C VAL A 105 -8.77 11.73 -17.31
N ALA A 106 -9.19 10.94 -18.29
CA ALA A 106 -10.14 9.86 -18.11
C ALA A 106 -9.78 8.71 -19.06
N PHE A 107 -9.57 7.52 -18.51
CA PHE A 107 -9.28 6.32 -19.29
C PHE A 107 -10.42 5.31 -19.19
N ALA A 108 -10.64 4.62 -20.30
CA ALA A 108 -11.64 3.55 -20.42
C ALA A 108 -11.22 2.29 -19.64
N ASP A 109 -12.05 1.24 -19.69
CA ASP A 109 -11.77 0.00 -18.96
C ASP A 109 -10.41 -0.62 -19.34
N ILE A 110 -9.55 -0.81 -18.34
CA ILE A 110 -8.28 -1.51 -18.45
C ILE A 110 -8.55 -3.02 -18.39
N PRO A 111 -8.06 -3.82 -19.37
CA PRO A 111 -8.25 -5.27 -19.39
C PRO A 111 -7.78 -5.93 -18.09
N PRO A 112 -8.47 -6.98 -17.59
CA PRO A 112 -8.14 -7.63 -16.31
C PRO A 112 -6.63 -7.95 -16.15
N PRO A 113 -6.08 -7.80 -14.94
CA PRO A 113 -4.66 -8.01 -14.71
C PRO A 113 -4.25 -9.48 -14.90
N LYS A 114 -3.01 -9.68 -15.35
CA LYS A 114 -2.40 -11.02 -15.49
C LYS A 114 -1.44 -11.31 -14.34
N GLU A 115 -0.99 -10.27 -13.64
CA GLU A 115 0.00 -10.32 -12.58
C GLU A 115 -0.55 -11.04 -11.35
N LEU A 116 0.27 -11.93 -10.78
CA LEU A 116 -0.08 -12.68 -9.57
C LEU A 116 -0.41 -11.76 -8.39
N LEU A 117 0.24 -10.59 -8.32
CA LEU A 117 0.00 -9.57 -7.29
C LEU A 117 -1.48 -9.15 -7.23
N PHE A 118 -2.08 -8.83 -8.38
CA PHE A 118 -3.47 -8.39 -8.41
C PHE A 118 -4.45 -9.56 -8.24
N ARG A 119 -4.06 -10.75 -8.69
CA ARG A 119 -4.80 -12.00 -8.43
C ARG A 119 -4.76 -12.42 -6.96
N SER A 120 -3.82 -11.88 -6.19
CA SER A 120 -3.74 -12.07 -4.75
C SER A 120 -4.69 -11.12 -4.00
N GLY A 121 -5.54 -10.37 -4.70
CA GLY A 121 -6.54 -9.50 -4.10
C GLY A 121 -6.10 -8.05 -3.91
N VAL A 122 -4.85 -7.70 -4.22
CA VAL A 122 -4.38 -6.30 -4.22
C VAL A 122 -5.24 -5.47 -5.18
N ALA A 123 -5.71 -4.32 -4.71
CA ALA A 123 -6.57 -3.44 -5.48
C ALA A 123 -5.85 -2.94 -6.74
N TYR A 124 -6.57 -2.87 -7.86
CA TYR A 124 -6.04 -2.37 -9.12
C TYR A 124 -7.07 -1.51 -9.85
N PRO A 125 -6.62 -0.53 -10.65
CA PRO A 125 -7.51 0.36 -11.40
C PRO A 125 -8.19 -0.39 -12.55
N ILE A 126 -9.48 -0.08 -12.71
CA ILE A 126 -10.36 -0.58 -13.77
C ILE A 126 -10.63 0.53 -14.77
N ARG A 127 -11.10 1.70 -14.33
CA ARG A 127 -11.37 2.87 -15.19
C ARG A 127 -11.31 4.17 -14.39
N SER A 128 -11.32 5.30 -15.08
CA SER A 128 -11.38 6.63 -14.46
C SER A 128 -12.41 7.52 -15.15
N GLU A 129 -13.25 8.14 -14.35
CA GLU A 129 -14.30 9.06 -14.81
C GLU A 129 -14.13 10.41 -14.12
N ILE A 130 -14.58 11.51 -14.73
CA ILE A 130 -14.60 12.83 -14.11
C ILE A 130 -16.04 13.34 -14.08
N THR A 131 -16.44 13.86 -12.92
CA THR A 131 -17.76 14.44 -12.68
C THR A 131 -17.62 15.84 -12.10
N GLY A 132 -18.45 16.78 -12.55
CA GLY A 132 -18.50 18.16 -12.02
C GLY A 132 -18.28 19.26 -13.06
N HIS A 133 -18.45 20.50 -12.60
CA HIS A 133 -18.35 21.72 -13.40
C HIS A 133 -17.33 22.68 -12.81
N GLY A 134 -16.39 23.15 -13.63
CA GLY A 134 -15.39 24.15 -13.29
C GLY A 134 -14.65 24.62 -14.56
N VAL A 135 -14.16 25.86 -14.56
CA VAL A 135 -13.31 26.36 -15.67
C VAL A 135 -12.00 25.57 -15.65
N GLY A 136 -11.75 24.78 -16.70
CA GLY A 136 -10.61 23.87 -16.71
C GLY A 136 -10.68 22.80 -15.61
N ALA A 137 -11.87 22.31 -15.25
CA ALA A 137 -12.09 21.18 -14.32
C ALA A 137 -11.45 21.26 -12.90
N VAL A 138 -10.83 22.37 -12.49
CA VAL A 138 -10.44 22.57 -11.08
C VAL A 138 -11.69 22.55 -10.20
N GLY A 139 -11.67 21.75 -9.13
CA GLY A 139 -12.84 21.49 -8.29
C GLY A 139 -13.80 20.42 -8.84
N ALA A 140 -13.56 19.86 -10.03
CA ALA A 140 -14.21 18.63 -10.45
C ALA A 140 -13.65 17.43 -9.67
N VAL A 141 -14.41 16.34 -9.63
CA VAL A 141 -14.05 15.12 -8.91
C VAL A 141 -13.78 14.02 -9.92
N ARG A 142 -12.55 13.51 -9.89
CA ARG A 142 -12.15 12.30 -10.59
C ARG A 142 -12.52 11.10 -9.72
N GLN A 143 -13.22 10.14 -10.30
CA GLN A 143 -13.55 8.88 -9.67
C GLN A 143 -12.77 7.78 -10.36
N CYS A 144 -11.72 7.30 -9.69
CA CYS A 144 -10.95 6.16 -10.18
C CYS A 144 -11.50 4.87 -9.59
N ILE A 145 -12.09 4.03 -10.44
CA ILE A 145 -12.74 2.78 -10.02
C ILE A 145 -11.68 1.69 -9.92
N PHE A 146 -11.46 1.16 -8.71
CA PHE A 146 -10.60 0.02 -8.45
C PHE A 146 -11.42 -1.25 -8.22
N SER A 147 -10.75 -2.40 -8.25
CA SER A 147 -11.35 -3.71 -7.95
C SER A 147 -11.96 -3.85 -6.56
N THR A 148 -11.60 -2.97 -5.62
CA THR A 148 -12.12 -2.94 -4.24
C THR A 148 -13.09 -1.78 -3.97
N GLY A 149 -13.32 -0.90 -4.95
CA GLY A 149 -14.18 0.27 -4.81
C GLY A 149 -13.58 1.54 -5.44
N PRO A 150 -14.28 2.68 -5.35
CA PRO A 150 -13.82 3.93 -5.95
C PRO A 150 -12.87 4.71 -5.05
N PHE A 151 -11.83 5.29 -5.65
CA PHE A 151 -11.14 6.45 -5.11
C PHE A 151 -11.92 7.73 -5.48
N VAL A 152 -12.00 8.67 -4.55
CA VAL A 152 -12.56 10.01 -4.77
C VAL A 152 -11.43 11.02 -4.78
N GLU A 153 -11.17 11.58 -5.96
CA GLU A 153 -9.97 12.34 -6.25
C GLU A 153 -10.33 13.75 -6.74
N PRO A 154 -10.50 14.74 -5.84
CA PRO A 154 -10.75 16.11 -6.25
C PRO A 154 -9.55 16.69 -7.01
N ILE A 155 -9.82 17.36 -8.13
CA ILE A 155 -8.80 17.99 -8.96
C ILE A 155 -8.33 19.28 -8.30
N GLU A 156 -7.03 19.33 -7.99
CA GLU A 156 -6.36 20.47 -7.36
C GLU A 156 -5.66 21.35 -8.39
N VAL A 157 -5.06 20.74 -9.42
CA VAL A 157 -4.37 21.45 -10.50
C VAL A 157 -4.79 20.86 -11.83
N TRP A 158 -5.19 21.74 -12.74
CA TRP A 158 -5.46 21.44 -14.14
C TRP A 158 -4.73 22.45 -15.04
N ASP A 159 -3.55 22.04 -15.49
CA ASP A 159 -2.75 22.78 -16.46
C ASP A 159 -2.67 21.94 -17.73
N GLU A 160 -3.68 22.08 -18.60
CA GLU A 160 -3.76 21.32 -19.84
C GLU A 160 -2.73 21.83 -20.88
N PRO A 161 -1.95 20.95 -21.54
CA PRO A 161 -1.91 19.49 -21.42
C PRO A 161 -0.73 18.95 -20.58
N HIS A 162 -0.20 19.72 -19.63
CA HIS A 162 1.07 19.46 -18.94
C HIS A 162 0.93 18.77 -17.58
N LEU A 163 -0.01 19.20 -16.73
CA LEU A 163 -0.08 18.76 -15.34
C LEU A 163 -1.53 18.58 -14.88
N LEU A 164 -1.82 17.37 -14.40
CA LEU A 164 -3.03 17.04 -13.67
C LEU A 164 -2.63 16.59 -12.27
N LYS A 165 -3.02 17.34 -11.24
CA LYS A 165 -2.81 16.97 -9.82
C LYS A 165 -4.16 16.86 -9.12
N PHE A 166 -4.32 15.84 -8.29
CA PHE A 166 -5.52 15.58 -7.52
C PHE A 166 -5.15 15.07 -6.11
N GLY A 167 -5.97 15.47 -5.14
CA GLY A 167 -5.92 14.91 -3.79
C GLY A 167 -6.71 13.60 -3.74
N VAL A 168 -6.72 12.95 -2.58
CA VAL A 168 -7.55 11.76 -2.30
C VAL A 168 -8.36 12.03 -1.02
N THR A 169 -9.68 12.13 -1.15
CA THR A 169 -10.57 12.36 0.00
C THR A 169 -11.23 11.08 0.50
N ALA A 170 -11.30 10.06 -0.34
CA ALA A 170 -11.74 8.72 0.04
C ALA A 170 -11.02 7.66 -0.80
N SER A 171 -10.62 6.57 -0.16
CA SER A 171 -9.99 5.41 -0.78
C SER A 171 -10.66 4.11 -0.33
N PRO A 172 -10.81 3.11 -1.21
CA PRO A 172 -11.29 1.79 -0.82
C PRO A 172 -10.20 1.02 -0.05
N ALA A 173 -10.55 -0.17 0.45
CA ALA A 173 -9.57 -1.09 1.02
C ALA A 173 -8.45 -1.38 -0.01
N PRO A 174 -7.16 -1.41 0.40
CA PRO A 174 -6.03 -1.58 -0.52
C PRO A 174 -5.95 -2.99 -1.11
N LEU A 175 -6.64 -3.96 -0.52
CA LEU A 175 -6.77 -5.32 -1.03
C LEU A 175 -8.03 -5.99 -0.49
N ASN A 176 -8.51 -7.01 -1.21
CA ASN A 176 -9.45 -8.00 -0.70
C ASN A 176 -8.66 -9.22 -0.21
N GLU A 177 -8.87 -9.61 1.05
CA GLU A 177 -8.10 -10.69 1.65
C GLU A 177 -8.35 -12.03 0.98
N LEU A 178 -7.26 -12.76 0.70
CA LEU A 178 -7.38 -14.13 0.20
C LEU A 178 -7.74 -15.07 1.34
N THR A 179 -8.97 -15.59 1.30
CA THR A 179 -9.58 -16.31 2.41
C THR A 179 -10.58 -17.38 1.93
N PRO A 180 -10.68 -18.54 2.61
CA PRO A 180 -11.72 -19.53 2.30
C PRO A 180 -13.13 -19.08 2.74
N TYR A 181 -13.25 -18.02 3.54
CA TYR A 181 -14.54 -17.54 4.08
C TYR A 181 -15.26 -16.53 3.17
N GLY A 182 -14.75 -16.30 1.96
CA GLY A 182 -15.32 -15.36 0.98
C GLY A 182 -14.88 -13.91 1.21
N HIS A 183 -15.16 -13.34 2.38
CA HIS A 183 -14.76 -11.98 2.73
C HIS A 183 -14.34 -11.88 4.20
N ILE A 184 -13.24 -11.16 4.44
CA ILE A 184 -12.76 -10.76 5.77
C ILE A 184 -12.43 -9.28 5.69
N ASP A 185 -12.91 -8.53 6.66
CA ASP A 185 -12.57 -7.12 6.83
C ASP A 185 -11.51 -6.96 7.93
N ALA A 186 -10.25 -7.16 7.56
CA ALA A 186 -9.16 -7.13 8.52
C ALA A 186 -8.86 -5.69 8.95
N PRO A 187 -8.64 -5.41 10.26
CA PRO A 187 -8.46 -4.04 10.75
C PRO A 187 -7.31 -3.26 10.09
N HIS A 188 -6.27 -3.97 9.62
CA HIS A 188 -5.12 -3.37 8.98
C HIS A 188 -5.39 -2.83 7.55
N LEU A 189 -6.57 -3.13 6.98
CA LEU A 189 -7.02 -2.57 5.71
C LEU A 189 -7.50 -1.12 5.83
N HIS A 190 -7.72 -0.64 7.05
CA HIS A 190 -8.32 0.66 7.34
C HIS A 190 -7.33 1.60 8.01
N GLY A 191 -6.96 2.67 7.34
CA GLY A 191 -6.15 3.76 7.90
C GLY A 191 -4.66 3.46 8.12
N TYR A 192 -4.19 2.25 7.76
CA TYR A 192 -2.76 1.94 7.80
C TYR A 192 -2.03 2.43 6.55
N PHE A 193 -2.56 2.11 5.36
CA PHE A 193 -2.08 2.65 4.11
C PHE A 193 -3.06 3.71 3.63
N VAL A 194 -2.57 4.93 3.41
CA VAL A 194 -3.37 6.06 2.95
C VAL A 194 -2.65 6.72 1.78
N SER A 195 -3.33 6.79 0.65
CA SER A 195 -2.91 7.62 -0.49
C SER A 195 -3.41 9.03 -0.25
N GLU A 196 -2.55 10.03 -0.35
CA GLU A 196 -2.90 11.44 -0.10
C GLU A 196 -3.12 12.21 -1.41
N GLU A 197 -2.24 12.01 -2.38
CA GLU A 197 -2.24 12.77 -3.64
C GLU A 197 -1.78 11.89 -4.80
N GLY A 198 -2.24 12.23 -5.99
CA GLY A 198 -1.79 11.66 -7.26
C GLY A 198 -1.58 12.73 -8.32
N GLN A 199 -0.70 12.44 -9.28
CA GLN A 199 -0.34 13.38 -10.34
C GLN A 199 0.00 12.67 -11.64
N PHE A 200 -0.38 13.28 -12.76
CA PHE A 200 0.18 13.04 -14.09
C PHE A 200 0.91 14.29 -14.59
N LEU A 201 2.19 14.13 -14.93
CA LEU A 201 3.03 15.15 -15.58
C LEU A 201 3.38 14.69 -16.99
N LEU A 202 3.07 15.53 -17.97
CA LEU A 202 3.32 15.29 -19.38
C LEU A 202 4.35 16.30 -19.88
N THR A 203 5.47 15.79 -20.39
CA THR A 203 6.54 16.62 -20.98
C THR A 203 6.67 16.29 -22.47
N ALA A 204 6.54 17.30 -23.33
CA ALA A 204 6.76 17.14 -24.76
C ALA A 204 8.21 16.73 -25.06
N LEU A 205 8.38 15.77 -25.96
CA LEU A 205 9.68 15.29 -26.44
C LEU A 205 9.83 15.52 -27.95
N PRO A 206 11.07 15.57 -28.48
CA PRO A 206 11.31 15.64 -29.92
C PRO A 206 10.62 14.50 -30.70
N GLY A 207 10.20 14.81 -31.92
CA GLY A 207 9.50 13.86 -32.79
C GLY A 207 8.02 13.68 -32.48
N GLY A 208 7.39 14.63 -31.78
CA GLY A 208 5.96 14.56 -31.43
C GLY A 208 5.65 13.49 -30.37
N ARG A 209 6.64 13.09 -29.58
CA ARG A 209 6.52 12.12 -28.48
C ARG A 209 6.24 12.84 -27.17
N THR A 210 5.83 12.10 -26.15
CA THR A 210 5.55 12.65 -24.81
C THR A 210 6.14 11.74 -23.74
N ARG A 211 6.82 12.32 -22.75
CA ARG A 211 7.13 11.63 -21.49
C ARG A 211 5.94 11.80 -20.56
N LEU A 212 5.32 10.69 -20.19
CA LEU A 212 4.22 10.64 -19.22
C LEU A 212 4.76 10.09 -17.91
N GLU A 213 4.67 10.90 -16.85
CA GLU A 213 5.09 10.55 -15.49
C GLU A 213 3.89 10.55 -14.55
N GLY A 214 3.69 9.44 -13.84
CA GLY A 214 2.75 9.31 -12.74
C GLY A 214 3.45 9.40 -11.39
N ALA A 215 2.90 10.18 -10.45
CA ALA A 215 3.38 10.27 -9.09
C ALA A 215 2.24 10.02 -8.09
N THR A 216 2.55 9.34 -6.98
CA THR A 216 1.63 9.11 -5.86
C THR A 216 2.34 9.42 -4.55
N TRP A 217 1.69 10.18 -3.68
CA TRP A 217 2.12 10.45 -2.31
C TRP A 217 1.25 9.65 -1.35
N TYR A 218 1.90 8.95 -0.41
CA TYR A 218 1.21 8.08 0.53
C TYR A 218 1.94 8.03 1.87
N HIS A 219 1.24 7.61 2.91
CA HIS A 219 1.85 7.21 4.16
C HIS A 219 1.42 5.80 4.55
N ASN A 220 2.29 5.09 5.27
CA ASN A 220 2.06 3.73 5.72
C ASN A 220 2.45 3.57 7.19
N ALA A 221 1.46 3.27 8.04
CA ALA A 221 1.64 3.12 9.48
C ALA A 221 2.07 1.71 9.93
N MET A 222 2.28 0.77 9.01
CA MET A 222 2.72 -0.59 9.33
C MET A 222 4.20 -0.65 9.73
N TRP A 223 4.52 -1.50 10.71
CA TRP A 223 5.88 -1.71 11.20
C TRP A 223 6.43 -3.10 10.86
N PRO A 224 7.73 -3.23 10.53
CA PRO A 224 8.72 -2.15 10.41
C PRO A 224 8.56 -1.30 9.15
N ALA A 225 8.65 0.03 9.28
CA ALA A 225 8.33 0.98 8.20
C ALA A 225 9.08 0.71 6.89
N THR A 226 10.40 0.47 6.95
CA THR A 226 11.23 0.23 5.75
C THR A 226 10.78 -0.99 4.94
N TYR A 227 10.31 -2.05 5.62
CA TYR A 227 9.84 -3.24 4.94
C TYR A 227 8.52 -3.01 4.20
N TRP A 228 7.56 -2.39 4.89
CA TRP A 228 6.25 -2.12 4.31
C TRP A 228 6.33 -1.04 3.23
N HIS A 229 7.24 -0.07 3.38
CA HIS A 229 7.56 0.89 2.35
C HIS A 229 8.02 0.22 1.05
N TRP A 230 8.92 -0.78 1.13
CA TRP A 230 9.36 -1.53 -0.05
C TRP A 230 8.18 -2.22 -0.78
N TRP A 231 7.26 -2.81 -0.04
CA TRP A 231 6.04 -3.42 -0.60
C TRP A 231 5.09 -2.38 -1.21
N SER A 232 4.81 -1.31 -0.48
CA SER A 232 3.94 -0.22 -0.95
C SER A 232 4.48 0.39 -2.24
N ASP A 233 5.78 0.70 -2.30
CA ASP A 233 6.45 1.20 -3.49
C ASP A 233 6.34 0.23 -4.67
N TYR A 234 6.59 -1.06 -4.42
CA TYR A 234 6.49 -2.07 -5.47
C TYR A 234 5.06 -2.15 -6.03
N ILE A 235 4.05 -2.16 -5.17
CA ILE A 235 2.64 -2.22 -5.55
C ILE A 235 2.22 -0.98 -6.34
N ILE A 236 2.55 0.22 -5.83
CA ILE A 236 2.22 1.49 -6.49
C ILE A 236 2.88 1.58 -7.87
N ARG A 237 4.17 1.20 -7.99
CA ARG A 237 4.84 1.18 -9.31
C ARG A 237 4.15 0.22 -10.28
N LYS A 238 3.66 -0.93 -9.82
CA LYS A 238 2.90 -1.86 -10.68
C LYS A 238 1.55 -1.29 -11.10
N ILE A 239 0.86 -0.59 -10.21
CA ILE A 239 -0.37 0.13 -10.52
C ILE A 239 -0.08 1.24 -11.54
N HIS A 240 0.96 2.06 -11.33
CA HIS A 240 1.40 3.07 -12.28
C HIS A 240 1.69 2.45 -13.64
N SER A 241 2.55 1.43 -13.72
CA SER A 241 2.87 0.79 -15.00
C SER A 241 1.62 0.34 -15.75
N ARG A 242 0.63 -0.23 -15.06
CA ARG A 242 -0.62 -0.68 -15.68
C ARG A 242 -1.43 0.47 -16.28
N VAL A 243 -1.58 1.59 -15.55
CA VAL A 243 -2.31 2.77 -16.03
C VAL A 243 -1.55 3.45 -17.17
N LEU A 244 -0.25 3.67 -16.99
CA LEU A 244 0.59 4.36 -17.96
C LEU A 244 0.70 3.57 -19.28
N GLU A 245 0.90 2.26 -19.22
CA GLU A 245 0.94 1.41 -20.43
C GLU A 245 -0.42 1.38 -21.14
N HIS A 246 -1.54 1.42 -20.40
CA HIS A 246 -2.86 1.53 -21.00
C HIS A 246 -3.02 2.88 -21.75
N ILE A 247 -2.64 3.98 -21.11
CA ILE A 247 -2.65 5.32 -21.73
C ILE A 247 -1.78 5.33 -23.00
N ARG A 248 -0.58 4.75 -22.95
CA ARG A 248 0.29 4.61 -24.12
C ARG A 248 -0.44 3.90 -25.26
N ALA A 249 -1.01 2.72 -24.99
CA ALA A 249 -1.67 1.91 -26.00
C ALA A 249 -2.87 2.64 -26.64
N GLN A 250 -3.65 3.39 -25.86
CA GLN A 250 -4.77 4.18 -26.39
C GLN A 250 -4.28 5.39 -27.20
N ALA A 251 -3.29 6.13 -26.69
CA ALA A 251 -2.79 7.34 -27.34
C ALA A 251 -2.01 7.07 -28.64
N GLU A 252 -1.36 5.90 -28.76
CA GLU A 252 -0.62 5.49 -29.97
C GLU A 252 -1.51 4.82 -31.03
N SER A 253 -2.68 4.29 -30.65
CA SER A 253 -3.60 3.62 -31.59
C SER A 253 -4.63 4.56 -32.24
N ARG A 254 -4.86 5.73 -31.65
CA ARG A 254 -5.71 6.81 -32.18
C ARG A 254 -4.84 7.88 -32.84
#